data_AF-A0AAE1R0F6-F1
#
_entry.id   AF-A0AAE1R0F6-F1
#
_cell.length_a   1.000
_cell.length_b   1.000
_cell.length_c   1.000
_cell.angle_alpha   90.00
_cell.angle_beta   90.00
_cell.angle_gamma   90.00
#
_symmetry.space_group_name_H-M   'P 1'
#
loop_
_entity.id
_entity.type
_entity.pdbx_description
1 polymer ?
#
loop_
_entity_poly.entity_id
_entity_poly.type
_entity_poly.pdbx_seq_one_letter_code
_entity_poly.pdbx_strand_id
1 'polypeptide(L)' 'MIVNAFIELQDWTASGSSGTSTRDCILLAACEAHETLPQSAEFPADVFTSCLTTPIKMALRW' A
#
# COMPACT_ATOMS: atom_id res chain seq x y z
N MET A 1 -2.15 1.95 8.90
CA MET A 1 -2.32 0.71 9.72
C MET A 1 -1.31 -0.39 9.36
N ILE A 2 -1.08 -0.72 8.08
CA ILE A 2 -0.08 -1.76 7.72
C ILE A 2 1.33 -1.17 7.56
N VAL A 3 1.49 -0.12 6.75
CA VAL A 3 2.80 0.51 6.48
C VAL A 3 3.45 1.02 7.78
N ASN A 4 2.70 1.74 8.61
CA ASN A 4 3.21 2.26 9.89
C ASN A 4 3.66 1.13 10.83
N ALA A 5 2.90 0.05 10.95
CA ALA A 5 3.28 -1.09 11.78
C ALA A 5 4.56 -1.77 11.25
N PHE A 6 4.72 -1.86 9.92
CA PHE A 6 5.96 -2.37 9.32
C PHE A 6 7.16 -1.48 9.66
N ILE A 7 7.01 -0.16 9.62
CA ILE A 7 8.06 0.80 10.00
C ILE A 7 8.41 0.65 11.48
N GLU A 8 7.42 0.61 12.37
CA GLU A 8 7.62 0.46 13.83
C GLU A 8 8.35 -0.85 14.19
N LEU A 9 7.97 -1.96 13.55
CA LEU A 9 8.65 -3.25 13.74
C LEU A 9 10.12 -3.17 13.32
N GLN A 10 10.43 -2.44 12.24
CA GLN A 10 11.80 -2.29 11.76
C GLN A 10 12.64 -1.43 12.70
N ASP A 11 12.09 -0.31 13.19
CA ASP A 11 12.76 0.56 14.17
C ASP A 11 13.16 -0.21 15.43
N TRP A 12 12.30 -1.14 15.88
CA TRP A 12 12.62 -2.06 16.97
C TRP A 12 13.76 -3.04 16.62
N THR A 13 13.74 -3.63 15.42
CA THR A 13 14.78 -4.59 15.01
C THR A 13 16.15 -3.96 14.74
N ALA A 14 16.19 -2.69 14.36
CA ALA A 14 17.42 -1.95 14.11
C ALA A 14 18.24 -1.68 15.39
N SER A 15 17.64 -1.81 16.57
CA SER A 15 18.32 -1.54 17.85
C SER A 15 19.18 -2.70 18.37
N GLY A 16 19.10 -3.91 17.79
CA GLY A 16 19.74 -5.14 18.30
C GLY A 16 20.83 -5.77 17.43
N SER A 17 21.00 -5.33 16.18
CA SER A 17 21.97 -5.87 15.22
C SER A 17 22.16 -4.84 14.11
N SER A 18 23.39 -4.67 13.59
CA SER A 18 23.70 -3.79 12.46
C SER A 18 22.69 -4.00 11.32
N GLY A 19 21.68 -3.14 11.30
CA GLY A 19 20.38 -3.46 10.70
C GLY A 19 20.46 -3.65 9.20
N THR A 20 19.77 -4.67 8.70
CA THR A 20 19.38 -4.74 7.29
C THR A 20 18.60 -3.47 7.00
N SER A 21 19.22 -2.55 6.26
CA SER A 21 18.58 -1.28 5.95
C SER A 21 17.30 -1.55 5.18
N THR A 22 16.22 -0.84 5.52
CA THR A 22 14.93 -0.77 4.81
C THR A 22 15.02 -0.46 3.31
N ARG A 23 16.23 -0.31 2.77
CA ARG A 23 16.53 0.10 1.40
C ARG A 23 16.00 -0.85 0.33
N ASP A 24 15.74 -2.13 0.66
CA ASP A 24 15.31 -3.13 -0.32
C ASP A 24 13.82 -3.52 -0.20
N CYS A 25 12.99 -2.70 0.45
CA CYS A 25 11.54 -2.95 0.52
C CYS A 25 10.73 -1.76 -0.01
N ILE A 26 9.92 -2.00 -1.04
CA ILE A 26 8.95 -1.03 -1.57
C ILE A 26 7.56 -1.42 -1.09
N LEU A 27 6.89 -0.49 -0.42
CA LEU A 27 5.54 -0.67 0.09
C LEU A 27 4.58 0.20 -0.71
N LEU A 28 3.50 -0.39 -1.20
CA LEU A 28 2.43 0.31 -1.91
C LEU A 28 1.12 0.08 -1.14
N ALA A 29 0.41 1.16 -0.81
CA ALA A 29 -0.87 1.12 -0.08
C ALA A 29 -1.92 1.97 -0.80
N ALA A 30 -3.18 1.54 -0.71
CA ALA A 30 -4.27 2.09 -1.51
C ALA A 30 -4.85 3.41 -0.98
N CYS A 31 -4.85 3.62 0.34
CA CYS A 31 -5.40 4.80 1.00
C CYS A 31 -4.75 5.03 2.36
N GLU A 32 -4.97 6.21 2.93
CA GLU A 32 -4.53 6.56 4.28
C GLU A 32 -5.29 5.80 5.36
N ALA A 33 -4.76 5.82 6.60
CA ALA A 33 -5.32 5.05 7.72
C ALA A 33 -6.74 5.45 8.14
N HIS A 34 -7.15 6.69 7.81
CA HIS A 34 -8.48 7.23 8.13
C HIS A 34 -9.41 7.25 6.91
N GLU A 35 -8.91 6.82 5.74
CA GLU A 35 -9.67 6.76 4.51
C GLU A 35 -10.31 5.39 4.33
N THR A 36 -11.41 5.34 3.59
CA THR A 36 -12.05 4.09 3.17
C THR A 36 -12.08 4.06 1.65
N LEU A 37 -11.75 2.90 1.08
CA LEU A 37 -11.84 2.72 -0.36
C LEU A 37 -13.28 2.93 -0.86
N PRO A 38 -13.47 3.41 -2.11
CA PRO A 38 -14.79 3.58 -2.69
C PRO A 38 -15.66 2.34 -2.55
N GLN A 39 -16.89 2.51 -2.05
CA GLN A 39 -17.88 1.44 -1.87
C GLN A 39 -18.99 1.47 -2.94
N SER A 40 -19.02 2.50 -3.79
CA SER A 40 -19.99 2.56 -4.88
C SER A 40 -19.77 1.39 -5.84
N ALA A 41 -20.86 0.72 -6.23
CA ALA A 41 -20.86 -0.37 -7.19
C ALA A 41 -20.47 0.07 -8.62
N GLU A 42 -20.35 1.39 -8.85
CA GLU A 42 -19.73 1.88 -10.07
C GLU A 42 -18.29 1.36 -10.10
N PHE A 43 -17.50 1.56 -9.03
CA PHE A 43 -16.08 1.20 -8.99
C PHE A 43 -15.88 -0.30 -8.86
N PRO A 44 -14.80 -0.87 -9.43
CA PRO A 44 -14.43 -2.23 -9.08
C PRO A 44 -14.02 -2.26 -7.59
N ALA A 45 -14.35 -3.34 -6.89
CA ALA A 45 -13.97 -3.47 -5.47
C ALA A 45 -12.44 -3.45 -5.26
N ASP A 46 -11.65 -3.67 -6.32
CA ASP A 46 -10.19 -3.74 -6.32
C ASP A 46 -9.52 -2.55 -7.05
N VAL A 47 -10.08 -1.32 -6.93
CA VAL A 47 -9.58 -0.09 -7.60
C VAL A 47 -8.06 0.02 -7.65
N PHE A 48 -7.39 -0.10 -6.49
CA PHE A 48 -5.94 0.05 -6.39
C PHE A 48 -5.18 -0.99 -7.21
N THR A 49 -5.59 -2.26 -7.10
CA THR A 49 -5.00 -3.36 -7.88
C THR A 49 -5.27 -3.15 -9.37
N SER A 50 -6.51 -2.83 -9.72
CA SER A 50 -6.92 -2.57 -11.11
C SER A 50 -6.12 -1.45 -11.77
N CYS A 51 -5.80 -0.37 -11.03
CA CYS A 51 -4.91 0.71 -11.50
C CYS A 51 -3.49 0.22 -11.76
N LEU A 52 -2.94 -0.65 -10.92
CA LEU A 52 -1.56 -1.14 -11.04
C LEU A 52 -1.40 -2.23 -12.10
N THR A 53 -2.38 -3.13 -12.23
CA THR A 53 -2.26 -4.33 -13.09
C THR A 53 -3.01 -4.22 -14.41
N THR A 54 -3.99 -3.33 -14.52
CA THR A 54 -4.78 -3.12 -15.76
C THR A 54 -5.01 -1.63 -16.08
N PRO A 55 -3.95 -0.80 -16.12
CA PRO A 55 -4.07 0.67 -16.15
C PRO A 55 -4.87 1.19 -17.35
N ILE A 56 -4.70 0.62 -18.55
CA ILE A 56 -5.43 1.07 -19.75
C ILE A 56 -6.94 0.82 -19.60
N LYS A 57 -7.33 -0.35 -19.10
CA LYS A 57 -8.76 -0.68 -18.90
C LYS A 57 -9.38 0.21 -17.83
N MET A 58 -8.63 0.49 -16.76
CA MET A 58 -9.07 1.35 -15.68
C MET A 58 -9.26 2.79 -16.19
N ALA A 59 -8.23 3.39 -16.80
CA ALA A 59 -8.24 4.79 -17.26
C ALA A 59 -9.22 5.08 -18.41
N LEU A 60 -9.61 4.07 -19.20
CA LEU A 60 -10.63 4.26 -20.25
C LEU A 60 -12.06 4.12 -19.71
N ARG A 61 -12.25 3.42 -18.60
CA ARG A 61 -13.56 3.23 -17.98
C ARG A 61 -13.85 4.28 -16.91
N TRP A 62 -12.82 4.96 -16.40
CA TRP A 62 -12.82 5.87 -15.24
C TRP A 62 -11.98 7.11 -15.48
#